data_AF-A0A2T2UM13-F1
#
_entry.id   AF-A0A2T2UM13-F1
#
_cell.length_a   1.000
_cell.length_b   1.000
_cell.length_c   1.000
_cell.angle_alpha   90.00
_cell.angle_beta   90.00
_cell.angle_gamma   90.00
#
_symmetry.space_group_name_H-M   'P 1'
#
loop_
_entity.id
_entity.type
_entity.pdbx_description
1 polymer ?
#
loop_
_entity_poly.entity_id
_entity_poly.type
_entity_poly.pdbx_seq_one_letter_code
_entity_poly.pdbx_strand_id
1 'polypeptide(L)'
;DRMRVWSGQDDDGEQTVEASLALTVQDQRTLAVAEGKGPVDALSNAMREALHSFYPSLNAVRLSDYKVRVLTPQDGTAATVRVLIEHSDGTSTWNTVGVSANILDASWQALADGLRYALFHSAMEAAPGQTQESVASA
;
A
#
# COMPACT_ATOMS: atom_id res chain seq x y z
N ASP A 1 7.32 -5.63 11.34
CA ASP A 1 6.75 -4.27 11.12
C ASP A 1 5.73 -3.94 12.19
N ARG A 2 5.56 -2.66 12.51
CA ARG A 2 4.56 -2.18 13.48
C ARG A 2 3.66 -1.17 12.82
N MET A 3 2.35 -1.37 12.93
CA MET A 3 1.32 -0.46 12.44
C MET A 3 0.44 0.00 13.60
N ARG A 4 0.12 1.29 13.62
CA ARG A 4 -0.91 1.87 14.47
C ARG A 4 -1.81 2.75 13.60
N VAL A 5 -3.11 2.69 13.83
CA VAL A 5 -4.07 3.63 13.28
C VAL A 5 -4.83 4.25 14.44
N TRP A 6 -4.97 5.56 14.42
CA TRP A 6 -5.71 6.33 15.42
C TRP A 6 -6.76 7.17 14.71
N SER A 7 -7.94 7.27 15.32
CA SER A 7 -9.02 8.13 14.87
C SER A 7 -9.52 8.93 16.06
N GLY A 8 -9.73 10.23 15.86
CA GLY A 8 -10.26 11.13 16.88
C GLY A 8 -10.97 12.32 16.27
N GLN A 9 -11.10 13.37 17.07
CA GLN A 9 -11.60 14.67 16.64
C GLN A 9 -10.58 15.73 17.03
N ASP A 10 -10.43 16.75 16.19
CA ASP A 10 -9.66 17.95 16.53
C ASP A 10 -10.47 18.91 17.42
N ASP A 11 -9.87 20.06 17.73
CA ASP A 11 -10.47 21.10 18.57
C ASP A 11 -11.75 21.70 17.95
N ASP A 12 -11.91 21.60 16.63
CA ASP A 12 -13.07 22.07 15.88
C ASP A 12 -14.16 20.98 15.74
N GLY A 13 -13.89 19.76 16.24
CA GLY A 13 -14.78 18.61 16.19
C GLY A 13 -14.75 17.84 14.86
N GLU A 14 -13.84 18.18 13.95
CA GLU A 14 -13.66 17.47 12.69
C GLU A 14 -12.99 16.12 12.94
N GLN A 15 -13.44 15.08 12.22
CA GLN A 15 -12.83 13.76 12.37
C GLN A 15 -11.44 13.73 11.76
N THR A 16 -10.46 13.37 12.57
CA THR A 16 -9.07 13.20 12.16
C THR A 16 -8.69 11.72 12.23
N VAL A 17 -7.98 11.25 11.22
CA VAL A 17 -7.47 9.88 11.18
C VAL A 17 -6.00 9.90 10.79
N GLU A 18 -5.19 9.26 11.62
CA GLU A 18 -3.74 9.19 11.47
C GLU A 18 -3.30 7.72 11.49
N ALA A 19 -2.30 7.38 10.69
CA ALA A 19 -1.60 6.10 10.77
C ALA A 19 -0.11 6.31 10.99
N SER A 20 0.49 5.50 11.88
CA SER A 20 1.93 5.44 12.10
C SER A 20 2.47 4.05 11.77
N LEU A 21 3.60 4.00 11.06
CA LEU A 21 4.21 2.77 10.56
C LEU A 21 5.70 2.71 10.84
N ALA A 22 6.17 1.59 11.37
CA ALA A 22 7.60 1.26 11.43
C ALA A 22 7.89 0.06 10.53
N LEU A 23 8.67 0.28 9.48
CA LEU A 23 9.05 -0.72 8.47
C LEU A 23 10.56 -0.93 8.47
N THR A 24 11.00 -2.09 7.99
CA THR A 24 12.41 -2.33 7.64
C THR A 24 12.53 -2.46 6.13
N VAL A 25 13.34 -1.60 5.52
CA VAL A 25 13.54 -1.53 4.07
C VAL A 25 15.04 -1.52 3.83
N GLN A 26 15.57 -2.48 3.06
CA GLN A 26 17.01 -2.61 2.77
C GLN A 26 17.87 -2.56 4.05
N ASP A 27 17.48 -3.33 5.07
CA ASP A 27 18.12 -3.37 6.41
C ASP A 27 18.09 -2.05 7.20
N GLN A 28 17.38 -1.03 6.71
CA GLN A 28 17.17 0.24 7.39
C GLN A 28 15.76 0.33 7.98
N ARG A 29 15.68 0.72 9.25
CA ARG A 29 14.40 0.95 9.92
C ARG A 29 13.90 2.36 9.62
N THR A 30 12.69 2.46 9.07
CA THR A 30 12.00 3.73 8.78
C THR A 30 10.73 3.84 9.61
N LEU A 31 10.36 5.08 9.98
CA LEU A 31 9.12 5.42 10.66
C LEU A 31 8.43 6.50 9.84
N ALA A 32 7.13 6.32 9.56
CA ALA A 32 6.31 7.32 8.91
C ALA A 32 5.00 7.51 9.66
N VAL A 33 4.44 8.72 9.56
CA VAL A 33 3.15 9.10 10.14
C VAL A 33 2.42 9.94 9.12
N ALA A 34 1.21 9.53 8.74
CA ALA A 34 0.41 10.29 7.80
C ALA A 34 -1.06 10.30 8.19
N GLU A 35 -1.72 11.41 7.85
CA GLU A 35 -3.17 11.57 7.95
C GLU A 35 -3.87 11.03 6.71
N GLY A 36 -5.18 10.81 6.83
CA GLY A 36 -6.02 10.46 5.71
C GLY A 36 -7.50 10.63 6.01
N LYS A 37 -8.33 10.47 4.99
CA LYS A 37 -9.79 10.61 5.10
C LYS A 37 -10.46 9.45 5.85
N GLY A 38 -9.68 8.42 6.18
CA GLY A 38 -10.12 7.22 6.85
C GLY A 38 -8.93 6.33 7.18
N PRO A 39 -9.14 5.24 7.94
CA PRO A 39 -8.04 4.44 8.50
C PRO A 39 -7.18 3.77 7.42
N VAL A 40 -7.81 3.31 6.34
CA VAL A 40 -7.10 2.66 5.21
C VAL A 40 -6.36 3.70 4.35
N ASP A 41 -6.94 4.89 4.20
CA ASP A 41 -6.32 5.98 3.44
C ASP A 41 -5.08 6.52 4.17
N ALA A 42 -5.21 6.80 5.48
CA ALA A 42 -4.10 7.20 6.34
C ALA A 42 -2.96 6.16 6.32
N LEU A 43 -3.33 4.87 6.39
CA LEU A 43 -2.38 3.77 6.30
C LEU A 43 -1.64 3.75 4.95
N SER A 44 -2.36 3.89 3.84
CA SER A 44 -1.78 3.96 2.49
C SER A 44 -0.82 5.14 2.33
N ASN A 45 -1.19 6.31 2.87
CA ASN A 45 -0.35 7.51 2.86
C ASN A 45 0.93 7.30 3.66
N ALA A 46 0.84 6.74 4.87
CA ALA A 46 2.00 6.47 5.71
C ALA A 46 2.93 5.43 5.06
N MET A 47 2.38 4.41 4.36
CA MET A 47 3.19 3.43 3.62
C MET A 47 3.96 4.11 2.50
N ARG A 48 3.31 5.00 1.75
CA ARG A 48 3.96 5.76 0.67
C ARG A 48 5.08 6.63 1.22
N GLU A 49 4.84 7.36 2.30
CA GLU A 49 5.85 8.21 2.93
C GLU A 49 7.05 7.39 3.42
N ALA A 50 6.82 6.25 4.07
CA ALA A 50 7.87 5.36 4.54
C ALA A 50 8.75 4.81 3.40
N LEU A 51 8.15 4.57 2.23
CA LEU A 51 8.81 3.93 1.09
C LEU A 51 9.33 4.93 0.04
N HIS A 52 8.86 6.18 0.06
CA HIS A 52 9.12 7.18 -0.97
C HIS A 52 10.61 7.37 -1.28
N SER A 53 11.43 7.51 -0.24
CA SER A 53 12.88 7.72 -0.38
C SER A 53 13.62 6.52 -0.98
N PHE A 54 13.07 5.32 -0.84
CA PHE A 54 13.66 4.08 -1.35
C PHE A 54 13.16 3.75 -2.76
N TYR A 55 11.87 4.02 -3.02
CA TYR A 55 11.20 3.66 -4.26
C TYR A 55 10.30 4.79 -4.78
N PRO A 56 10.88 5.85 -5.40
CA PRO A 56 10.11 6.98 -5.92
C PRO A 56 9.06 6.58 -6.98
N SER A 57 9.26 5.46 -7.69
CA SER A 57 8.31 4.91 -8.66
C SER A 57 6.94 4.60 -8.04
N LEU A 58 6.89 4.30 -6.74
CA LEU A 58 5.62 4.04 -6.04
C LEU A 58 4.72 5.27 -5.97
N ASN A 59 5.21 6.48 -6.24
CA ASN A 59 4.39 7.69 -6.30
C ASN A 59 3.31 7.68 -7.39
N ALA A 60 3.44 6.85 -8.42
CA ALA A 60 2.40 6.68 -9.43
C ALA A 60 1.28 5.76 -8.92
N VAL A 61 1.60 4.83 -8.02
CA VAL A 61 0.64 3.83 -7.52
C VAL A 61 -0.44 4.51 -6.68
N ARG A 62 -1.71 4.23 -6.95
CA ARG A 62 -2.88 4.73 -6.23
C ARG A 62 -3.86 3.57 -6.04
N LEU A 63 -4.73 3.73 -5.06
CA LEU A 63 -5.82 2.80 -4.77
C LEU A 63 -7.05 3.25 -5.57
N SER A 64 -7.50 2.43 -6.52
CA SER A 64 -8.62 2.79 -7.42
C SER A 64 -9.96 2.21 -6.96
N ASP A 65 -9.96 1.08 -6.25
CA ASP A 65 -11.16 0.45 -5.71
C ASP A 65 -10.87 -0.31 -4.41
N TYR A 66 -11.84 -0.34 -3.50
CA TYR A 66 -11.74 -0.98 -2.19
C TYR A 66 -13.04 -1.70 -1.85
N LYS A 67 -12.96 -3.03 -1.70
CA LYS A 67 -14.13 -3.89 -1.45
C LYS A 67 -13.88 -4.81 -0.27
N VAL A 68 -14.84 -4.86 0.65
CA VAL A 68 -14.81 -5.76 1.82
C VAL A 68 -15.95 -6.76 1.73
N ARG A 69 -15.65 -8.03 2.00
CA ARG A 69 -16.66 -9.08 2.17
C ARG A 69 -16.43 -9.85 3.46
N VAL A 70 -17.50 -10.01 4.24
CA VAL A 70 -17.50 -10.89 5.42
C VAL A 70 -17.61 -12.34 4.94
N LEU A 71 -16.67 -13.19 5.36
CA LEU A 71 -16.62 -14.60 4.99
C LEU A 71 -17.37 -15.49 5.99
N THR A 72 -17.33 -15.15 7.28
CA THR A 72 -17.98 -15.92 8.35
C THR A 72 -18.95 -15.05 9.16
N PRO A 73 -20.06 -14.58 8.55
CA PRO A 73 -20.97 -13.62 9.19
C PRO A 73 -21.56 -14.11 10.52
N GLN A 74 -21.66 -15.42 10.72
CA GLN A 74 -22.15 -16.04 11.95
C GLN A 74 -21.26 -15.79 13.18
N ASP A 75 -19.99 -15.41 12.99
CA ASP A 75 -19.02 -15.21 14.09
C ASP A 75 -19.09 -13.79 14.68
N GLY A 76 -20.00 -12.94 14.18
CA GLY A 76 -20.20 -11.58 14.69
C GLY A 76 -18.93 -10.72 14.58
N THR A 77 -18.48 -10.15 15.69
CA THR A 77 -17.27 -9.30 15.72
C THR A 77 -15.97 -10.06 15.50
N ALA A 78 -16.00 -11.40 15.58
CA ALA A 78 -14.86 -12.27 15.26
C ALA A 78 -14.87 -12.74 13.80
N ALA A 79 -15.80 -12.25 12.97
CA ALA A 79 -15.93 -12.68 11.60
C ALA A 79 -14.67 -12.39 10.79
N THR A 80 -14.27 -13.37 9.99
CA THR A 80 -13.18 -13.19 9.04
C THR A 80 -13.68 -12.34 7.88
N VAL A 81 -12.91 -11.32 7.51
CA VAL A 81 -13.17 -10.46 6.36
C VAL A 81 -12.14 -10.69 5.27
N ARG A 82 -12.59 -10.58 4.02
CA ARG A 82 -11.75 -10.49 2.82
C ARG A 82 -11.78 -9.05 2.34
N VAL A 83 -10.62 -8.44 2.23
CA VAL A 83 -10.43 -7.12 1.63
C VAL A 83 -9.81 -7.31 0.26
N LEU A 84 -10.44 -6.77 -0.77
CA LEU A 84 -9.92 -6.71 -2.13
C LEU A 84 -9.61 -5.24 -2.46
N ILE A 85 -8.38 -5.02 -2.90
CA ILE A 85 -7.88 -3.69 -3.27
C ILE A 85 -7.45 -3.73 -4.72
N GLU A 86 -8.02 -2.84 -5.52
CA GLU A 86 -7.51 -2.52 -6.85
C GLU A 86 -6.50 -1.38 -6.73
N HIS A 87 -5.35 -1.59 -7.33
CA HIS A 87 -4.26 -0.63 -7.45
C HIS A 87 -4.10 -0.24 -8.91
N SER A 88 -3.62 0.97 -9.14
CA SER A 88 -3.22 1.45 -10.47
C SER A 88 -1.98 2.32 -10.38
N ASP A 89 -1.11 2.22 -11.37
CA ASP A 89 0.03 3.14 -11.58
C ASP A 89 -0.28 4.20 -12.67
N GLY A 90 -1.53 4.29 -13.12
CA GLY A 90 -1.96 5.15 -14.22
C GLY A 90 -1.87 4.51 -15.61
N THR A 91 -1.15 3.39 -15.76
CA THR A 91 -1.02 2.65 -17.03
C THR A 91 -1.67 1.28 -16.94
N SER A 92 -1.39 0.57 -15.84
CA SER A 92 -1.91 -0.77 -15.55
C SER A 92 -2.75 -0.74 -14.28
N THR A 93 -3.59 -1.76 -14.12
CA THR A 93 -4.32 -2.03 -12.87
C THR A 93 -4.09 -3.46 -12.42
N TRP A 94 -4.05 -3.67 -11.11
CA TRP A 94 -3.93 -5.00 -10.53
C TRP A 94 -4.72 -5.09 -9.23
N ASN A 95 -5.13 -6.31 -8.90
CA ASN A 95 -5.93 -6.58 -7.72
C ASN A 95 -5.12 -7.39 -6.71
N THR A 96 -5.35 -7.10 -5.44
CA THR A 96 -4.74 -7.80 -4.31
C THR A 96 -5.78 -8.12 -3.26
N VAL A 97 -5.52 -9.14 -2.46
CA VAL A 97 -6.48 -9.64 -1.48
C VAL A 97 -5.79 -9.90 -0.16
N GLY A 98 -6.39 -9.41 0.92
CA GLY A 98 -6.02 -9.75 2.29
C GLY A 98 -7.20 -10.38 3.02
N VAL A 99 -6.92 -11.30 3.95
CA VAL A 99 -7.94 -12.02 4.69
C VAL A 99 -7.53 -12.09 6.16
N SER A 100 -8.37 -11.56 7.04
CA SER A 100 -8.09 -11.53 8.48
C SER A 100 -9.40 -11.34 9.26
N ALA A 101 -9.40 -11.70 10.55
CA ALA A 101 -10.47 -11.32 11.48
C ALA A 101 -10.40 -9.83 11.86
N ASN A 102 -9.28 -9.15 11.55
CA ASN A 102 -9.14 -7.71 11.72
C ASN A 102 -9.13 -7.02 10.34
N ILE A 103 -10.07 -6.11 10.12
CA ILE A 103 -10.19 -5.37 8.85
C ILE A 103 -8.93 -4.58 8.50
N LEU A 104 -8.25 -3.98 9.48
CA LEU A 104 -7.02 -3.22 9.24
C LEU A 104 -5.86 -4.13 8.84
N ASP A 105 -5.80 -5.33 9.42
CA ASP A 105 -4.78 -6.33 9.07
C ASP A 105 -5.01 -6.91 7.67
N ALA A 106 -6.26 -7.21 7.31
CA ALA A 106 -6.62 -7.59 5.95
C ALA A 106 -6.28 -6.47 4.93
N SER A 107 -6.56 -5.22 5.27
CA SER A 107 -6.21 -4.07 4.42
C SER A 107 -4.69 -3.90 4.30
N TRP A 108 -3.94 -4.04 5.39
CA TRP A 108 -2.47 -3.99 5.38
C TRP A 108 -1.87 -5.04 4.45
N GLN A 109 -2.35 -6.28 4.52
CA GLN A 109 -1.88 -7.37 3.64
C GLN A 109 -2.09 -7.02 2.16
N ALA A 110 -3.31 -6.64 1.78
CA ALA A 110 -3.62 -6.29 0.40
C ALA A 110 -2.85 -5.05 -0.09
N LEU A 111 -2.71 -4.02 0.76
CA LEU A 111 -1.91 -2.83 0.45
C LEU A 111 -0.44 -3.19 0.19
N ALA A 112 0.17 -3.94 1.12
CA ALA A 112 1.58 -4.32 1.03
C ALA A 112 1.85 -5.20 -0.19
N ASP A 113 0.95 -6.14 -0.50
CA ASP A 113 1.07 -6.96 -1.71
C ASP A 113 0.92 -6.13 -2.98
N GLY A 114 0.07 -5.09 -2.96
CA GLY A 114 -0.10 -4.19 -4.09
C GLY A 114 1.16 -3.41 -4.41
N LEU A 115 1.81 -2.85 -3.38
CA LEU A 115 3.08 -2.14 -3.53
C LEU A 115 4.21 -3.10 -3.94
N ARG A 116 4.27 -4.31 -3.37
CA ARG A 116 5.24 -5.33 -3.79
C ARG A 116 5.08 -5.67 -5.26
N TYR A 117 3.85 -5.91 -5.71
CA TYR A 117 3.56 -6.19 -7.12
C TYR A 117 4.07 -5.08 -8.02
N ALA A 118 3.80 -3.81 -7.68
CA ALA A 118 4.31 -2.66 -8.43
C ALA A 118 5.85 -2.66 -8.51
N LEU A 119 6.54 -2.87 -7.39
CA LEU A 119 8.01 -2.92 -7.36
C LEU A 119 8.58 -4.05 -8.21
N PHE A 120 7.99 -5.24 -8.14
CA PHE A 120 8.41 -6.38 -8.95
C PHE A 120 8.22 -6.12 -10.45
N HIS A 121 7.13 -5.49 -10.85
CA HIS A 121 6.84 -5.21 -12.26
C HIS A 121 7.66 -4.04 -12.81
N SER A 122 7.81 -2.95 -12.05
CA SER A 122 8.68 -1.83 -12.44
C SER A 122 10.14 -2.27 -12.59
N ALA A 123 10.63 -3.18 -11.74
CA ALA A 123 11.97 -3.74 -11.87
C ALA A 123 12.16 -4.57 -13.15
N MET A 124 11.09 -5.22 -13.63
CA MET A 124 11.10 -6.03 -14.85
C MET A 124 11.05 -5.17 -16.12
N GLU A 125 10.32 -4.05 -16.10
CA GLU A 125 10.27 -3.08 -17.21
C GLU A 125 11.56 -2.25 -17.34
N ALA A 126 12.24 -1.98 -16.23
CA ALA A 126 13.56 -1.32 -16.24
C ALA A 126 14.68 -2.20 -16.85
N ALA A 127 14.40 -3.45 -17.21
CA ALA A 127 15.30 -4.34 -17.91
C ALA A 127 14.92 -4.56 -19.39
N PRO A 128 15.20 -3.63 -20.31
CA PRO A 128 15.40 -3.94 -21.72
C PRO A 128 16.90 -4.14 -22.02
N GLY A 129 17.18 -5.13 -22.86
CA GLY A 129 18.52 -5.59 -23.24
C GLY A 129 19.51 -4.48 -23.55
N GLN A 130 20.69 -4.61 -22.95
CA GLN A 130 21.90 -3.95 -23.41
C GLN A 130 22.24 -4.44 -24.83
N THR A 131 22.74 -3.50 -25.63
CA THR A 131 23.51 -3.67 -26.88
C THR A 131 22.71 -3.59 -28.18
N GLN A 132 22.55 -2.38 -28.70
CA GLN A 132 22.77 -2.18 -30.14
C GLN A 132 24.05 -1.38 -30.29
N GLU A 133 25.10 -2.10 -30.70
CA GLU A 133 26.41 -1.56 -31.04
C GLU A 133 26.26 -0.39 -32.02
N SER A 134 26.81 0.74 -31.59
CA SER A 134 27.33 1.76 -32.48
C SER A 134 28.35 1.12 -33.42
N VAL A 135 27.94 0.80 -34.65
CA VAL A 135 28.88 0.66 -35.76
C VAL A 135 28.59 1.79 -36.75
N ALA A 136 29.12 2.96 -36.42
CA ALA A 136 29.43 4.00 -37.39
C ALA A 136 30.95 4.16 -37.41
N SER A 137 31.62 3.44 -38.32
CA SER A 137 32.87 3.88 -38.99
C SER A 137 33.53 2.72 -39.74
N ALA A 138 33.35 2.67 -41.06
CA ALA A 138 34.37 2.47 -42.10
C ALA A 138 33.69 2.20 -43.46
#